data_AF-A0A842RMW6-F1
#
_entry.id   AF-A0A842RMW6-F1
#
_cell.length_a   1.000
_cell.length_b   1.000
_cell.length_c   1.000
_cell.angle_alpha   90.00
_cell.angle_beta   90.00
_cell.angle_gamma   90.00
#
_symmetry.space_group_name_H-M   'P 1'
#
loop_
_entity.id
_entity.type
_entity.pdbx_description
1 polymer ?
#
loop_
_entity_poly.entity_id
_entity_poly.type
_entity_poly.pdbx_seq_one_letter_code
_entity_poly.pdbx_strand_id
1 'polypeptide(L)'
;MSINKKRIIFSIITIVIAIAIFSNLPFHIKKPLKKLHLSQGTSLAINQPHNANLWTGDTHYFYIDVDSNYLRVSLTTDDFWSMDTLLNVTLDGVSYLSDNPGSQNEEVIVDLESPTRVYITVYCKSNNGYYTLTVFNTPPWLLPLIIGIIVSVIIGIISIVGIVYYKRNKKSKEGRKISISTTENPYVKKSEKKEEKQENMKKKRICRYCGNVAENSAKICEFCGNEF
;
A
#
# COMPACT_ATOMS: atom_id res chain seq x y z
N MET A 1 -17.13 -35.57 -8.80
CA MET A 1 -17.02 -34.43 -7.87
C MET A 1 -17.67 -33.22 -8.56
N SER A 2 -18.97 -32.97 -8.34
CA SER A 2 -19.65 -31.91 -9.09
C SER A 2 -19.20 -30.55 -8.55
N ILE A 3 -18.53 -29.79 -9.41
CA ILE A 3 -18.27 -28.39 -9.16
C ILE A 3 -19.65 -27.73 -9.11
N ASN A 4 -19.94 -27.07 -7.97
CA ASN A 4 -21.27 -26.58 -7.66
C ASN A 4 -21.56 -25.41 -8.61
N LYS A 5 -22.29 -25.65 -9.71
CA LYS A 5 -22.56 -24.69 -10.80
C LYS A 5 -22.95 -23.30 -10.29
N LYS A 6 -23.65 -23.23 -9.15
CA LYS A 6 -24.06 -21.98 -8.47
C LYS A 6 -22.88 -21.06 -8.11
N ARG A 7 -21.71 -21.58 -7.72
CA ARG A 7 -20.54 -20.75 -7.35
C ARG A 7 -19.84 -20.12 -8.56
N ILE A 8 -19.79 -20.84 -9.68
CA ILE A 8 -19.21 -20.31 -10.93
C ILE A 8 -20.09 -19.17 -11.45
N ILE A 9 -21.41 -19.36 -11.45
CA ILE A 9 -22.37 -18.35 -11.91
C ILE A 9 -22.24 -17.07 -11.08
N PHE A 10 -22.13 -17.17 -9.76
CA PHE A 10 -21.98 -16.00 -8.91
C PHE A 10 -20.70 -15.20 -9.21
N SER A 11 -19.56 -15.89 -9.41
CA SER A 11 -18.29 -15.22 -9.72
C SER A 11 -18.30 -14.53 -11.09
N ILE A 12 -18.97 -15.10 -12.09
CA ILE A 12 -19.11 -14.48 -13.42
C ILE A 12 -19.96 -13.21 -13.31
N ILE A 13 -21.06 -13.25 -12.55
CA ILE A 13 -21.93 -12.08 -12.33
C ILE A 13 -21.13 -10.93 -11.69
N THR A 14 -20.30 -11.20 -10.67
CA THR A 14 -19.50 -10.15 -10.03
C THR A 14 -18.50 -9.51 -10.99
N ILE A 15 -17.86 -10.30 -11.86
CA ILE A 15 -16.89 -9.79 -12.86
C ILE A 15 -17.61 -8.92 -13.90
N VAL A 16 -18.78 -9.36 -14.39
CA VAL A 16 -19.56 -8.60 -15.38
C VAL A 16 -20.03 -7.26 -14.80
N ILE A 17 -20.48 -7.24 -13.54
CA ILE A 17 -20.87 -5.99 -12.85
C ILE A 17 -19.66 -5.06 -12.71
N ALA A 18 -18.49 -5.58 -12.33
CA ALA A 18 -17.27 -4.77 -12.20
C ALA A 18 -16.83 -4.17 -13.54
N ILE A 19 -16.87 -4.95 -14.63
CA ILE A 19 -16.54 -4.46 -15.98
C ILE A 19 -17.54 -3.38 -16.40
N ALA A 20 -18.85 -3.59 -16.21
CA ALA A 20 -19.88 -2.64 -16.59
C ALA A 20 -19.76 -1.29 -15.87
N ILE A 21 -19.34 -1.30 -14.60
CA ILE A 21 -19.06 -0.08 -13.83
C ILE A 21 -17.84 0.65 -14.40
N PHE A 22 -16.76 -0.06 -14.71
CA PHE A 22 -15.54 0.54 -15.25
C PHE A 22 -15.68 1.06 -16.68
N SER A 23 -16.47 0.39 -17.52
CA SER A 23 -16.67 0.80 -18.92
C SER A 23 -17.59 2.02 -19.09
N ASN A 24 -18.31 2.44 -18.05
CA ASN A 24 -19.12 3.66 -18.07
C ASN A 24 -18.39 4.88 -17.50
N LEU A 25 -17.10 4.78 -17.13
CA LEU A 25 -16.32 5.99 -16.83
C LEU A 25 -16.08 6.77 -18.13
N PRO A 26 -16.58 8.01 -18.24
CA PRO A 26 -16.45 8.80 -19.46
C PRO A 26 -14.99 9.22 -19.65
N PHE A 27 -14.26 8.54 -20.54
CA PHE A 27 -12.99 9.01 -21.07
C PHE A 27 -13.24 10.16 -22.05
N HIS A 28 -13.34 11.39 -21.54
CA HIS A 28 -13.40 12.57 -22.39
C HIS A 28 -11.99 13.01 -22.81
N ILE A 29 -11.59 12.60 -24.01
CA ILE A 29 -10.44 13.19 -24.72
C ILE A 29 -10.88 14.57 -25.22
N LYS A 30 -10.36 15.66 -24.63
CA LYS A 30 -10.61 17.02 -25.13
C LYS A 30 -9.33 17.83 -25.35
N LYS A 31 -9.51 18.78 -26.27
CA LYS A 31 -8.54 19.45 -27.14
C LYS A 31 -7.51 20.33 -26.40
N PRO A 32 -6.34 20.58 -27.01
CA PRO A 32 -5.29 21.39 -26.40
C PRO A 32 -5.76 22.83 -26.14
N LEU A 33 -5.64 23.27 -24.88
CA LEU A 33 -5.91 24.65 -24.47
C LEU A 33 -4.79 25.60 -24.90
N LYS A 34 -5.22 26.84 -25.18
CA LYS A 34 -4.42 27.96 -25.71
C LYS A 34 -3.28 28.31 -24.75
N LYS A 35 -2.05 28.38 -25.27
CA LYS A 35 -0.81 28.59 -24.52
C LYS A 35 -0.80 29.94 -23.78
N LEU A 36 -0.82 29.90 -22.45
CA LEU A 36 -0.20 30.95 -21.64
C LEU A 36 1.32 30.83 -21.83
N HIS A 37 2.00 31.93 -22.13
CA HIS A 37 3.46 31.98 -22.25
C HIS A 37 4.11 31.96 -20.86
N LEU A 38 4.18 30.78 -20.24
CA LEU A 38 4.97 30.50 -19.04
C LEU A 38 6.15 29.60 -19.45
N SER A 39 7.06 30.14 -20.25
CA SER A 39 8.18 29.39 -20.85
C SER A 39 9.34 29.07 -19.89
N GLN A 40 9.17 29.31 -18.59
CA GLN A 40 10.24 29.19 -17.59
C GLN A 40 9.91 28.24 -16.42
N GLY A 41 8.68 27.70 -16.35
CA GLY A 41 8.33 26.75 -15.31
C GLY A 41 8.95 25.37 -15.52
N THR A 42 9.20 24.63 -14.44
CA THR A 42 9.61 23.22 -14.49
C THR A 42 8.37 22.32 -14.58
N SER A 43 8.37 21.35 -15.51
CA SER A 43 7.28 20.36 -15.60
C SER A 43 7.35 19.42 -14.40
N LEU A 44 6.21 19.20 -13.74
CA LEU A 44 6.08 18.20 -12.68
C LEU A 44 5.43 16.91 -13.20
N ALA A 45 5.74 15.80 -12.55
CA ALA A 45 5.07 14.52 -12.75
C ALA A 45 4.06 14.26 -11.63
N ILE A 46 2.89 13.73 -11.98
CA ILE A 46 1.85 13.37 -11.02
C ILE A 46 2.34 12.23 -10.12
N ASN A 47 2.06 12.32 -8.82
CA ASN A 47 2.42 11.36 -7.77
C ASN A 47 3.93 11.11 -7.64
N GLN A 48 4.77 12.03 -8.11
CA GLN A 48 6.21 11.99 -7.92
C GLN A 48 6.67 13.21 -7.11
N PRO A 49 7.43 13.01 -6.01
CA PRO A 49 7.95 14.13 -5.23
C PRO A 49 9.03 14.87 -6.03
N HIS A 50 8.96 16.19 -6.02
CA HIS A 50 9.99 17.09 -6.52
C HIS A 50 10.70 17.74 -5.35
N ASN A 51 12.00 17.49 -5.22
CA ASN A 51 12.82 18.00 -4.13
C ASN A 51 13.75 19.09 -4.64
N ALA A 52 13.79 20.23 -3.96
CA ALA A 52 14.71 21.31 -4.29
C ALA A 52 15.10 22.12 -3.05
N ASN A 53 16.23 22.82 -3.17
CA ASN A 53 16.59 23.90 -2.26
C ASN A 53 15.79 25.15 -2.58
N LEU A 54 15.44 25.92 -1.57
CA LEU A 54 14.77 27.20 -1.74
C LEU A 54 15.42 28.24 -0.81
N TRP A 55 15.86 29.35 -1.39
CA TRP A 55 16.48 30.44 -0.64
C TRP A 55 15.48 31.55 -0.36
N THR A 56 15.74 32.33 0.68
CA THR A 56 14.90 33.48 1.06
C THR A 56 14.79 34.46 -0.11
N GLY A 57 13.55 34.77 -0.52
CA GLY A 57 13.24 35.63 -1.65
C GLY A 57 13.13 34.89 -3.00
N ASP A 58 13.53 33.61 -3.07
CA ASP A 58 13.39 32.84 -4.30
C ASP A 58 11.94 32.47 -4.58
N THR A 59 11.64 32.40 -5.88
CA THR A 59 10.37 31.90 -6.39
C THR A 59 10.64 30.79 -7.40
N HIS A 60 10.08 29.62 -7.15
CA HIS A 60 10.10 28.51 -8.09
C HIS A 60 8.74 28.40 -8.79
N TYR A 61 8.80 28.27 -10.12
CA TYR A 61 7.64 28.14 -10.98
C TYR A 61 7.56 26.73 -11.55
N PHE A 62 6.37 26.15 -11.50
CA PHE A 62 6.08 24.81 -11.99
C PHE A 62 4.82 24.82 -12.85
N TYR A 63 4.71 23.81 -13.71
CA TYR A 63 3.46 23.52 -14.40
C TYR A 63 3.21 22.01 -14.46
N ILE A 64 1.94 21.65 -14.58
CA ILE A 64 1.49 20.27 -14.74
C ILE A 64 0.21 20.21 -15.58
N ASP A 65 0.14 19.25 -16.48
CA ASP A 65 -1.09 18.92 -17.20
C ASP A 65 -1.87 17.88 -16.39
N VAL A 66 -3.10 18.21 -16.00
CA VAL A 66 -3.94 17.40 -15.12
C VAL A 66 -5.15 16.91 -15.89
N ASP A 67 -5.30 15.60 -16.03
CA ASP A 67 -6.42 14.96 -16.74
C ASP A 67 -7.57 14.51 -15.81
N SER A 68 -7.44 14.72 -14.49
CA SER A 68 -8.46 14.40 -13.49
C SER A 68 -9.32 15.62 -13.15
N ASN A 69 -10.47 15.36 -12.53
CA ASN A 69 -11.33 16.38 -11.93
C ASN A 69 -10.89 16.79 -10.51
N TYR A 70 -9.71 16.36 -10.08
CA TYR A 70 -9.23 16.55 -8.71
C TYR A 70 -7.73 16.79 -8.73
N LEU A 71 -7.29 17.84 -8.05
CA LEU A 71 -5.90 18.18 -7.85
C LEU A 71 -5.64 18.49 -6.38
N ARG A 72 -4.62 17.87 -5.82
CA ARG A 72 -4.06 18.23 -4.52
C ARG A 72 -2.57 18.51 -4.68
N VAL A 73 -2.14 19.71 -4.35
CA VAL A 73 -0.74 20.10 -4.33
C VAL A 73 -0.30 20.17 -2.87
N SER A 74 0.73 19.41 -2.52
CA SER A 74 1.26 19.34 -1.16
C SER A 74 2.71 19.78 -1.17
N LEU A 75 3.05 20.71 -0.29
CA LEU A 75 4.38 21.23 -0.06
C LEU A 75 4.79 20.89 1.37
N THR A 76 5.86 20.12 1.52
CA THR A 76 6.46 19.79 2.81
C THR A 76 7.84 20.42 2.91
N THR A 77 8.14 21.13 3.99
CA THR A 77 9.47 21.70 4.27
C THR A 77 10.16 20.94 5.38
N ASP A 78 11.49 20.84 5.33
CA ASP A 78 12.27 20.15 6.38
C ASP A 78 12.20 20.84 7.75
N ASP A 79 12.26 20.05 8.83
CA ASP A 79 12.08 20.50 10.23
C ASP A 79 13.17 21.42 10.77
N PHE A 80 14.35 21.45 10.14
CA PHE A 80 15.54 22.05 10.75
C PHE A 80 15.46 23.56 10.95
N TRP A 81 14.68 24.25 10.11
CA TRP A 81 14.44 25.68 10.17
C TRP A 81 13.03 25.89 9.66
N SER A 82 12.10 26.39 10.48
CA SER A 82 10.73 26.66 10.03
C SER A 82 10.77 27.66 8.87
N MET A 83 10.70 27.15 7.64
CA MET A 83 10.66 27.96 6.44
C MET A 83 9.29 28.63 6.36
N ASP A 84 9.28 29.95 6.11
CA ASP A 84 8.04 30.67 5.83
C ASP A 84 7.83 30.62 4.32
N THR A 85 7.07 29.62 3.85
CA THR A 85 6.74 29.43 2.45
C THR A 85 5.35 29.95 2.10
N LEU A 86 5.13 30.19 0.80
CA LEU A 86 3.83 30.48 0.24
C LEU A 86 3.62 29.59 -0.99
N LEU A 87 2.72 28.61 -0.85
CA LEU A 87 2.22 27.82 -1.97
C LEU A 87 1.01 28.51 -2.63
N ASN A 88 1.11 28.76 -3.94
CA ASN A 88 0.02 29.28 -4.75
C ASN A 88 -0.19 28.38 -5.99
N VAL A 89 -1.44 28.06 -6.28
CA VAL A 89 -1.86 27.31 -7.46
C VAL A 89 -2.71 28.22 -8.34
N THR A 90 -2.32 28.40 -9.60
CA THR A 90 -3.05 29.23 -10.56
C THR A 90 -3.67 28.37 -11.65
N LEU A 91 -4.98 28.50 -11.82
CA LEU A 91 -5.79 27.82 -12.82
C LEU A 91 -6.66 28.85 -13.53
N ASP A 92 -6.58 28.93 -14.85
CA ASP A 92 -7.40 29.85 -15.68
C ASP A 92 -7.41 31.31 -15.18
N GLY A 93 -6.30 31.76 -14.59
CA GLY A 93 -6.14 33.10 -14.02
C GLY A 93 -6.66 33.28 -12.59
N VAL A 94 -7.26 32.23 -12.00
CA VAL A 94 -7.69 32.21 -10.59
C VAL A 94 -6.55 31.63 -9.73
N SER A 95 -6.22 32.31 -8.64
CA SER A 95 -5.19 31.89 -7.69
C SER A 95 -5.81 31.26 -6.44
N TYR A 96 -5.28 30.11 -6.05
CA TYR A 96 -5.65 29.36 -4.85
C TYR A 96 -4.43 29.29 -3.93
N LEU A 97 -4.54 29.89 -2.74
CA LEU A 97 -3.48 29.91 -1.74
C LEU A 97 -3.63 28.74 -0.78
N SER A 98 -2.51 28.28 -0.20
CA SER A 98 -2.52 27.30 0.89
C SER A 98 -3.32 27.80 2.08
N ASP A 99 -4.04 26.88 2.74
CA ASP A 99 -4.83 27.18 3.94
C ASP A 99 -3.97 27.56 5.15
N ASN A 100 -2.70 27.12 5.17
CA ASN A 100 -1.77 27.32 6.28
C ASN A 100 -0.38 27.78 5.78
N PRO A 101 -0.26 28.99 5.20
CA PRO A 101 1.01 29.47 4.66
C PRO A 101 2.08 29.54 5.75
N GLY A 102 3.30 29.08 5.43
CA GLY A 102 4.43 29.02 6.35
C GLY A 102 4.38 27.87 7.36
N SER A 103 3.41 26.95 7.24
CA SER A 103 3.43 25.71 7.98
C SER A 103 4.34 24.68 7.31
N GLN A 104 4.80 23.69 8.09
CA GLN A 104 5.64 22.62 7.56
C GLN A 104 4.96 21.79 6.46
N ASN A 105 3.62 21.77 6.44
CA ASN A 105 2.82 21.02 5.48
C ASN A 105 1.74 21.95 4.94
N GLU A 106 2.04 22.57 3.81
CA GLU A 106 1.12 23.40 3.05
C GLU A 106 0.38 22.56 2.01
N GLU A 107 -0.91 22.82 1.85
CA GLU A 107 -1.74 22.08 0.90
C GLU A 107 -2.73 23.00 0.21
N VAL A 108 -2.94 22.73 -1.08
CA VAL A 108 -4.00 23.35 -1.89
C VAL A 108 -4.77 22.24 -2.59
N ILE A 109 -6.09 22.24 -2.43
CA ILE A 109 -7.01 21.29 -3.06
C ILE A 109 -7.90 22.05 -4.03
N VAL A 110 -7.95 21.59 -5.27
CA VAL A 110 -8.75 22.21 -6.34
C VAL A 110 -9.55 21.12 -7.07
N ASP A 111 -10.86 21.32 -7.16
CA ASP A 111 -11.72 20.53 -8.03
C ASP A 111 -11.67 21.11 -9.46
N LEU A 112 -11.42 20.25 -10.44
CA LEU A 112 -11.25 20.64 -11.83
C LEU A 112 -12.47 20.19 -12.66
N GLU A 113 -13.01 21.08 -13.49
CA GLU A 113 -14.15 20.74 -14.35
C GLU A 113 -13.74 19.98 -15.62
N SER A 114 -12.50 20.19 -16.07
CA SER A 114 -11.98 19.57 -17.29
C SER A 114 -10.45 19.44 -17.26
N PRO A 115 -9.87 18.56 -18.10
CA PRO A 115 -8.43 18.45 -18.24
C PRO A 115 -7.81 19.81 -18.55
N THR A 116 -6.85 20.23 -17.73
CA THR A 116 -6.33 21.59 -17.76
C THR A 116 -4.88 21.66 -17.31
N ARG A 117 -4.20 22.71 -17.73
CA ARG A 117 -2.84 23.01 -17.29
C ARG A 117 -2.90 23.86 -16.04
N VAL A 118 -2.23 23.40 -15.00
CA VAL A 118 -2.14 24.10 -13.73
C VAL A 118 -0.72 24.63 -13.54
N TYR A 119 -0.63 25.85 -13.02
CA TYR A 119 0.64 26.48 -12.67
C TYR A 119 0.77 26.53 -11.15
N ILE A 120 1.95 26.22 -10.65
CA ILE A 120 2.23 26.18 -9.22
C ILE A 120 3.42 27.10 -8.96
N THR A 121 3.28 27.96 -7.96
CA THR A 121 4.33 28.86 -7.50
C THR A 121 4.65 28.55 -6.05
N VAL A 122 5.93 28.34 -5.76
CA VAL A 122 6.45 28.19 -4.40
C VAL A 122 7.37 29.37 -4.13
N TYR A 123 7.01 30.21 -3.17
CA TYR A 123 7.79 31.37 -2.77
C TYR A 123 8.33 31.21 -1.35
N CYS A 124 9.58 31.59 -1.11
CA CYS A 124 10.18 31.58 0.22
C CYS A 124 10.24 32.99 0.79
N LYS A 125 9.44 33.25 1.82
CA LYS A 125 9.43 34.54 2.50
C LYS A 125 10.56 34.67 3.51
N SER A 126 10.91 33.60 4.23
CA SER A 126 12.03 33.61 5.16
C SER A 126 12.61 32.22 5.42
N ASN A 127 13.89 32.20 5.82
CA ASN A 127 14.73 31.03 6.07
C ASN A 127 14.99 30.19 4.82
N ASN A 128 16.21 29.66 4.71
CA ASN A 128 16.59 28.80 3.59
C ASN A 128 16.38 27.34 4.01
N GLY A 129 16.05 26.49 3.05
CA GLY A 129 15.98 25.06 3.33
C GLY A 129 15.57 24.24 2.12
N TYR A 130 15.17 23.00 2.43
CA TYR A 130 14.72 22.03 1.45
C TYR A 130 13.21 21.91 1.53
N TYR A 131 12.59 21.72 0.38
CA TYR A 131 11.19 21.37 0.29
C TYR A 131 10.96 20.19 -0.65
N THR A 132 9.86 19.49 -0.39
CA THR A 132 9.31 18.43 -1.20
C THR A 132 7.94 18.87 -1.70
N LEU A 133 7.79 19.05 -3.00
CA LEU A 133 6.52 19.37 -3.66
C LEU A 133 5.97 18.11 -4.34
N THR A 134 4.76 17.71 -3.98
CA THR A 134 4.08 16.56 -4.58
C THR A 134 2.70 16.95 -5.08
N VAL A 135 2.40 16.54 -6.31
CA VAL A 135 1.08 16.77 -6.93
C VAL A 135 0.32 15.45 -7.03
N PHE A 136 -0.86 15.40 -6.44
CA PHE A 136 -1.75 14.25 -6.47
C PHE A 136 -2.96 14.54 -7.33
N ASN A 137 -3.36 13.55 -8.14
CA ASN A 137 -4.57 13.60 -8.96
C ASN A 137 -5.66 12.65 -8.47
N THR A 138 -5.43 12.04 -7.30
CA THR A 138 -6.27 11.00 -6.73
C THR A 138 -6.92 11.53 -5.44
N PRO A 139 -8.26 11.48 -5.30
CA PRO A 139 -8.91 11.92 -4.08
C PRO A 139 -8.47 11.07 -2.88
N PRO A 140 -8.33 11.67 -1.68
CA PRO A 140 -7.84 10.96 -0.49
C PRO A 140 -8.75 9.81 -0.05
N TRP A 141 -10.05 9.87 -0.36
CA TRP A 141 -11.01 8.82 -0.06
C TRP A 141 -10.89 7.58 -0.98
N LEU A 142 -10.22 7.71 -2.14
CA LEU A 142 -10.07 6.61 -3.09
C LEU A 142 -9.07 5.54 -2.58
N LEU A 143 -7.99 5.96 -1.91
CA LEU A 143 -6.95 5.06 -1.40
C LEU A 143 -7.48 4.07 -0.34
N PRO A 144 -8.17 4.50 0.72
CA PRO A 144 -8.80 3.59 1.68
C PRO A 144 -9.79 2.63 1.03
N LEU A 145 -10.53 3.10 0.02
CA LEU A 145 -11.50 2.28 -0.70
C LEU A 145 -10.79 1.15 -1.48
N ILE A 146 -9.71 1.47 -2.22
CA ILE A 146 -8.90 0.49 -2.93
C ILE A 146 -8.31 -0.53 -1.95
N ILE A 147 -7.73 -0.07 -0.82
CA ILE A 147 -7.17 -0.95 0.21
C ILE A 147 -8.26 -1.88 0.78
N GLY A 148 -9.46 -1.33 1.07
CA GLY A 148 -10.59 -2.11 1.56
C GLY A 148 -11.02 -3.21 0.60
N ILE A 149 -11.08 -2.92 -0.71
CA ILE A 149 -11.37 -3.91 -1.75
C ILE A 149 -10.29 -5.01 -1.75
N ILE A 150 -9.01 -4.66 -1.73
CA ILE A 150 -7.91 -5.63 -1.74
C ILE A 150 -7.99 -6.57 -0.53
N VAL A 151 -8.18 -6.02 0.67
CA VAL A 151 -8.30 -6.80 1.91
C VAL A 151 -9.50 -7.75 1.85
N SER A 152 -10.65 -7.29 1.34
CA SER A 152 -11.84 -8.12 1.17
C SER A 152 -11.62 -9.31 0.25
N VAL A 153 -10.88 -9.12 -0.85
CA VAL A 153 -10.53 -10.18 -1.80
C VAL A 153 -9.61 -11.21 -1.17
N ILE A 154 -8.59 -10.77 -0.42
CA ILE A 154 -7.66 -11.65 0.28
C ILE A 154 -8.40 -12.53 1.31
N ILE A 155 -9.28 -11.94 2.13
CA ILE A 155 -10.09 -12.68 3.11
C ILE A 155 -11.01 -13.69 2.40
N GLY A 156 -11.60 -13.31 1.26
CA GLY A 156 -12.41 -14.20 0.43
C GLY A 156 -11.62 -15.42 -0.05
N ILE A 157 -10.40 -15.21 -0.57
CA ILE A 157 -9.52 -16.30 -1.03
C ILE A 157 -9.13 -17.22 0.14
N ILE A 158 -8.70 -16.66 1.27
CA ILE A 158 -8.32 -17.44 2.47
C ILE A 158 -9.51 -18.28 2.96
N SER A 159 -10.71 -17.71 2.97
CA SER A 159 -11.94 -18.41 3.36
C SER A 159 -12.25 -19.58 2.43
N ILE A 160 -12.11 -19.39 1.11
CA ILE A 160 -12.33 -20.46 0.12
C ILE A 160 -11.30 -21.58 0.30
N VAL A 161 -10.01 -21.24 0.44
CA VAL A 161 -8.93 -22.22 0.64
C VAL A 161 -9.15 -22.99 1.95
N GLY A 162 -9.51 -22.29 3.04
CA GLY A 162 -9.84 -22.90 4.32
C GLY A 162 -11.00 -23.89 4.23
N ILE A 163 -12.07 -23.54 3.52
CA ILE A 163 -13.22 -24.43 3.28
C ILE A 163 -12.80 -25.68 2.49
N VAL A 164 -11.99 -25.51 1.44
CA VAL A 164 -11.52 -26.63 0.61
C VAL A 164 -10.63 -27.57 1.41
N TYR A 165 -9.70 -27.03 2.20
CA TYR A 165 -8.81 -27.79 3.07
C TYR A 165 -9.58 -28.57 4.13
N TYR A 166 -10.52 -27.90 4.83
CA TYR A 166 -11.38 -28.54 5.82
C TYR A 166 -12.20 -29.70 5.23
N LYS A 167 -12.78 -29.50 4.05
CA LYS A 167 -13.58 -30.53 3.36
C LYS A 167 -12.74 -31.76 2.96
N ARG A 168 -11.46 -31.58 2.60
CA ARG A 168 -10.55 -32.72 2.30
C ARG A 168 -10.28 -33.55 3.56
N ASN A 169 -10.01 -32.92 4.70
CA ASN A 169 -9.67 -33.63 5.93
C ASN A 169 -10.87 -34.37 6.54
N LYS A 170 -12.10 -33.86 6.41
CA LYS A 170 -13.30 -34.56 6.91
C LYS A 170 -13.52 -35.91 6.21
N LYS A 171 -13.33 -35.98 4.88
CA LYS A 171 -13.48 -37.23 4.11
C LYS A 171 -12.44 -38.30 4.48
N SER A 172 -11.25 -37.89 4.92
CA SER A 172 -10.21 -38.84 5.35
C SER A 172 -10.55 -39.55 6.66
N LYS A 173 -11.42 -38.99 7.51
CA LYS A 173 -11.78 -39.58 8.81
C LYS A 173 -12.97 -40.54 8.74
N GLU A 174 -13.85 -40.41 7.76
CA GLU A 174 -15.02 -41.30 7.57
C GLU A 174 -14.67 -42.67 6.98
N GLY A 175 -13.46 -42.86 6.43
CA GLY A 175 -13.01 -44.15 5.87
C GLY A 175 -12.43 -45.13 6.89
N ARG A 176 -12.24 -44.75 8.15
CA ARG A 176 -11.68 -45.64 9.19
C ARG A 176 -12.80 -46.24 10.04
N LYS A 177 -13.67 -47.06 9.44
CA LYS A 177 -14.46 -48.03 10.21
C LYS A 177 -13.47 -49.08 10.73
N ILE A 178 -13.01 -48.90 11.96
CA ILE A 178 -12.30 -49.94 12.69
C ILE A 178 -13.33 -51.04 12.94
N SER A 179 -13.31 -52.09 12.12
CA SER A 179 -14.00 -53.34 12.43
C SER A 179 -13.26 -53.95 13.64
N ILE A 180 -13.76 -53.66 14.84
CA ILE A 180 -13.34 -54.34 16.06
C ILE A 180 -13.93 -55.74 15.96
N SER A 181 -13.14 -56.70 15.44
CA SER A 181 -13.45 -58.12 15.62
C SER A 181 -13.15 -58.46 17.07
N THR A 182 -14.20 -58.63 17.86
CA THR A 182 -14.13 -59.15 19.22
C THR A 182 -13.60 -60.58 19.16
N THR A 183 -12.32 -60.75 19.47
CA THR A 183 -11.75 -62.06 19.81
C THR A 183 -11.45 -62.05 21.29
N GLU A 184 -12.28 -62.75 22.04
CA GLU A 184 -12.05 -63.15 23.42
C GLU A 184 -10.78 -64.00 23.49
N ASN A 185 -9.75 -63.55 24.21
CA ASN A 185 -8.98 -64.40 25.12
C ASN A 185 -8.02 -63.55 25.97
N PRO A 186 -8.06 -63.66 27.31
CA PRO A 186 -7.07 -63.04 28.19
C PRO A 186 -5.84 -63.97 28.29
N TYR A 187 -4.62 -63.47 28.16
CA TYR A 187 -3.46 -63.97 28.94
C TYR A 187 -2.19 -63.14 28.67
N VAL A 188 -1.85 -62.32 29.66
CA VAL A 188 -0.51 -62.06 30.24
C VAL A 188 0.73 -62.28 29.36
N LYS A 189 1.49 -61.18 29.11
CA LYS A 189 2.97 -61.10 29.22
C LYS A 189 3.40 -59.64 28.97
N LYS A 190 3.76 -58.89 30.01
CA LYS A 190 5.10 -58.71 30.61
C LYS A 190 6.14 -58.10 29.65
N SER A 191 6.47 -56.84 29.99
CA SER A 191 7.69 -56.07 29.75
C SER A 191 8.20 -55.91 28.32
N GLU A 192 8.27 -54.66 27.87
CA GLU A 192 9.54 -54.09 27.39
C GLU A 192 9.50 -52.57 27.44
N LYS A 193 10.36 -52.03 28.32
CA LYS A 193 10.60 -50.62 28.56
C LYS A 193 11.45 -50.12 27.40
N LYS A 194 10.85 -49.40 26.44
CA LYS A 194 11.60 -48.68 25.40
C LYS A 194 12.08 -47.36 25.98
N GLU A 195 13.40 -47.24 26.09
CA GLU A 195 14.09 -45.99 26.36
C GLU A 195 13.78 -44.99 25.23
N GLU A 196 13.04 -43.94 25.59
CA GLU A 196 12.99 -42.73 24.79
C GLU A 196 14.38 -42.11 24.78
N LYS A 197 15.06 -42.20 23.64
CA LYS A 197 16.15 -41.30 23.28
C LYS A 197 15.61 -39.87 23.36
N GLN A 198 15.93 -39.17 24.45
CA GLN A 198 15.83 -37.71 24.53
C GLN A 198 16.71 -37.12 23.44
N GLU A 199 16.10 -36.83 22.30
CA GLU A 199 16.68 -35.99 21.28
C GLU A 199 16.76 -34.58 21.85
N ASN A 200 17.97 -34.21 22.25
CA ASN A 200 18.31 -32.93 22.85
C ASN A 200 18.06 -31.83 21.81
N MET A 201 16.82 -31.33 21.74
CA MET A 201 16.44 -30.22 20.85
C MET A 201 17.26 -28.99 21.23
N LYS A 202 18.35 -28.77 20.50
CA LYS A 202 19.18 -27.58 20.59
C LYS A 202 18.30 -26.36 20.35
N LYS A 203 17.99 -25.61 21.42
CA LYS A 203 17.26 -24.33 21.34
C LYS A 203 18.06 -23.37 20.46
N LYS A 204 17.45 -22.84 19.39
CA LYS A 204 18.06 -21.82 18.53
C LYS A 204 17.81 -20.43 19.14
N ARG A 205 18.77 -19.50 19.02
CA ARG A 205 18.62 -18.08 19.43
C ARG A 205 18.45 -17.20 18.20
N ILE A 206 17.79 -16.05 18.36
CA ILE A 206 17.58 -15.04 17.30
C ILE A 206 18.39 -13.80 17.65
N CYS A 207 19.16 -13.27 16.70
CA CYS A 207 19.94 -12.04 16.88
C CYS A 207 19.00 -10.83 17.07
N ARG A 208 19.21 -10.05 18.14
CA ARG A 208 18.40 -8.85 18.42
C ARG A 208 18.58 -7.73 17.38
N TYR A 209 19.72 -7.69 16.70
CA TYR A 209 20.05 -6.61 15.76
C TYR A 209 19.57 -6.88 14.34
N CYS A 210 19.72 -8.11 13.85
CA CYS A 210 19.41 -8.44 12.44
C CYS A 210 18.29 -9.48 12.26
N GLY A 211 17.79 -10.10 13.33
CA GLY A 211 16.69 -11.08 13.26
C GLY A 211 17.10 -12.46 12.73
N ASN A 212 18.37 -12.70 12.40
CA ASN A 212 18.83 -14.00 11.92
C ASN A 212 18.96 -15.03 13.05
N VAL A 213 18.71 -16.30 12.71
CA VAL A 213 18.75 -17.45 13.62
C VAL A 213 20.18 -17.98 13.73
N ALA A 214 20.66 -18.19 14.95
CA ALA A 214 22.00 -18.72 15.19
C ALA A 214 22.01 -19.91 16.13
N GLU A 215 23.09 -20.70 16.02
CA GLU A 215 23.36 -21.82 16.91
C GLU A 215 23.65 -21.33 18.32
N ASN A 216 23.18 -22.08 19.32
CA ASN A 216 23.20 -21.69 20.74
C ASN A 216 24.61 -21.51 21.31
N SER A 217 25.64 -22.02 20.62
CA SER A 217 27.05 -21.91 20.98
C SER A 217 27.76 -20.69 20.38
N ALA A 218 27.13 -19.97 19.44
CA ALA A 218 27.73 -18.79 18.84
C ALA A 218 27.65 -17.59 19.79
N LYS A 219 28.80 -16.97 20.08
CA LYS A 219 28.86 -15.71 20.86
C LYS A 219 28.63 -14.47 19.99
N ILE A 220 28.92 -14.57 18.70
CA ILE A 220 28.89 -13.46 17.73
C ILE A 220 28.01 -13.86 16.55
N CYS A 221 27.17 -12.95 16.08
CA CYS A 221 26.33 -13.16 14.91
C CYS A 221 27.16 -13.17 13.62
N GLU A 222 27.14 -14.27 12.89
CA GLU A 222 27.87 -14.41 11.62
C GLU A 222 27.42 -13.42 10.54
N PHE A 223 26.20 -12.88 10.63
CA PHE A 223 25.65 -11.96 9.63
C PHE A 223 25.98 -10.49 9.91
N CYS A 224 25.98 -10.06 11.19
CA CYS A 224 26.16 -8.65 11.53
C CYS A 224 27.36 -8.35 12.44
N GLY A 225 28.09 -9.38 12.90
CA GLY A 225 29.28 -9.22 13.73
C GLY A 225 29.02 -8.80 15.18
N ASN A 226 27.76 -8.62 15.59
CA ASN A 226 27.38 -8.22 16.95
C ASN A 226 27.23 -9.43 17.89
N GLU A 227 27.51 -9.25 19.18
CA GLU A 227 27.30 -10.27 20.21
C GLU A 227 25.80 -10.53 20.46
N PHE A 228 25.45 -11.80 20.76
CA PHE A 228 24.05 -12.26 20.95
C PHE A 228 23.39 -11.84 22.26
#